data_AF-A0AAQ4EL06-F1
#
_entry.id   AF-A0AAQ4EL06-F1
#
_cell.length_a   1.000
_cell.length_b   1.000
_cell.length_c   1.000
_cell.angle_alpha   90.00
_cell.angle_beta   90.00
_cell.angle_gamma   90.00
#
_symmetry.space_group_name_H-M   'P 1'
#
loop_
_entity.id
_entity.type
_entity.pdbx_description
1 polymer ?
#
loop_
_entity_poly.entity_id
_entity_poly.type
_entity_poly.pdbx_seq_one_letter_code
_entity_poly.pdbx_strand_id
1 'polypeptide(L)'
;MANTPQLVPRPRVLQWNCRALRPRLSELHDRLQLEEYDVLALQEVYLQREKLHLPGYIGYGSRSSCQQSSCRADPCLEDSHPPGPSRAAIFVRRTLAQAEILLYTDG
;
A
#
# COMPACT_ATOMS: atom_id res chain seq x y z
N MET A 1 7.55 25.81 31.17
CA MET A 1 8.01 25.78 29.77
C MET A 1 6.88 25.17 28.95
N ALA A 2 6.22 25.96 28.10
CA ALA A 2 5.11 25.47 27.30
C ALA A 2 5.66 24.57 26.19
N ASN A 3 5.13 23.35 26.11
CA ASN A 3 5.50 22.35 25.11
C ASN A 3 4.81 22.76 23.80
N THR A 4 5.51 23.48 22.92
CA THR A 4 4.96 23.83 21.61
C THR A 4 4.72 22.52 20.85
N PRO A 5 3.48 22.19 20.46
CA PRO A 5 3.22 20.97 19.70
C PRO A 5 4.02 21.05 18.39
N GLN A 6 4.98 20.16 18.22
CA GLN A 6 5.66 20.00 16.94
C GLN A 6 4.60 19.59 15.91
N LEU A 7 4.40 20.44 14.91
CA LEU A 7 3.60 20.12 13.74
C LEU A 7 4.25 18.92 13.04
N VAL A 8 3.65 17.74 13.22
CA VAL A 8 4.03 16.56 12.44
C VAL A 8 3.68 16.88 10.99
N PRO A 9 4.65 16.89 10.05
CA PRO A 9 4.38 17.18 8.66
C PRO A 9 3.38 16.15 8.11
N ARG A 10 2.44 16.61 7.28
CA ARG A 10 1.47 15.73 6.65
C ARG A 10 2.20 14.69 5.79
N PRO A 11 1.85 13.39 5.89
CA PRO A 11 2.46 12.36 5.05
C PRO A 11 2.28 12.67 3.56
N ARG A 12 3.34 12.47 2.78
CA ARG A 12 3.28 12.53 1.31
C ARG A 12 2.74 11.21 0.78
N VAL A 13 1.65 11.28 0.04
CA VAL A 13 0.97 10.09 -0.50
C VAL A 13 1.08 10.08 -2.02
N LEU A 14 1.68 9.02 -2.58
CA LEU A 14 1.55 8.70 -3.99
C LEU A 14 0.29 7.87 -4.19
N GLN A 15 -0.67 8.37 -4.96
CA GLN A 15 -1.81 7.58 -5.42
C GLN A 15 -1.65 7.30 -6.92
N TRP A 16 -1.61 6.03 -7.31
CA TRP A 16 -1.31 5.67 -8.69
C TRP A 16 -2.02 4.41 -9.16
N ASN A 17 -2.84 4.56 -10.21
CA ASN A 17 -3.39 3.42 -10.93
C ASN A 17 -2.34 2.91 -11.92
N CYS A 18 -1.83 1.70 -11.63
CA CYS A 18 -0.76 1.08 -12.39
C CYS A 18 -1.25 0.51 -13.72
N ARG A 19 -2.54 0.11 -13.85
CA ARG A 19 -3.06 -0.65 -15.00
C ARG A 19 -2.16 -1.85 -15.34
N ALA A 20 -1.91 -2.70 -14.32
CA ALA A 20 -0.83 -3.67 -14.22
C ALA A 20 0.54 -3.07 -13.90
N LEU A 21 1.04 -3.37 -12.70
CA LEU A 21 2.30 -2.80 -12.21
C LEU A 21 3.54 -3.40 -12.86
N ARG A 22 3.51 -4.69 -13.21
CA ARG A 22 4.69 -5.39 -13.76
C ARG A 22 5.36 -4.67 -14.95
N PRO A 23 4.64 -4.21 -15.99
CA PRO A 23 5.26 -3.46 -17.10
C PRO A 23 5.73 -2.04 -16.72
N ARG A 24 5.38 -1.53 -15.53
CA ARG A 24 5.67 -0.17 -15.07
C ARG A 24 6.59 -0.11 -13.86
N LEU A 25 7.27 -1.22 -13.55
CA LEU A 25 8.19 -1.27 -12.41
C LEU A 25 9.36 -0.28 -12.55
N SER A 26 9.85 -0.04 -13.76
CA SER A 26 10.86 0.99 -14.02
C SER A 26 10.33 2.39 -13.73
N GLU A 27 9.14 2.72 -14.25
CA GLU A 27 8.49 4.02 -13.99
C GLU A 27 8.28 4.25 -12.48
N LEU A 28 7.89 3.21 -11.73
CA LEU A 28 7.77 3.30 -10.27
C LEU A 28 9.13 3.60 -9.64
N HIS A 29 10.19 2.90 -10.04
CA HIS A 29 11.53 3.15 -9.50
C HIS A 29 12.00 4.58 -9.78
N ASP A 30 11.84 5.05 -11.02
CA ASP A 30 12.26 6.40 -11.42
C ASP A 30 11.53 7.46 -10.59
N ARG A 31 10.21 7.30 -10.39
CA ARG A 31 9.44 8.19 -9.51
C ARG A 31 9.94 8.18 -8.07
N LEU A 32 10.23 7.00 -7.51
CA LEU A 32 10.73 6.87 -6.14
C LEU A 32 12.17 7.40 -5.96
N GLN A 33 12.91 7.59 -7.04
CA GLN A 33 14.22 8.27 -7.02
C GLN A 33 14.10 9.79 -7.05
N LEU A 34 13.06 10.32 -7.71
CA LEU A 34 12.84 11.76 -7.85
C LEU A 34 12.09 12.35 -6.66
N GLU A 35 11.19 11.58 -6.07
CA GLU A 35 10.32 12.04 -4.99
C GLU A 35 10.30 11.07 -3.81
N GLU A 36 10.40 11.61 -2.60
CA GLU A 36 10.10 10.85 -1.38
C GLU A 36 8.59 10.83 -1.11
N TYR A 37 8.06 9.64 -0.85
CA TYR A 37 6.70 9.43 -0.37
C TYR A 37 6.73 8.66 0.95
N ASP A 38 5.76 8.92 1.81
CA ASP A 38 5.58 8.18 3.05
C ASP A 38 4.61 7.01 2.87
N VAL A 39 3.66 7.16 1.94
CA VAL A 39 2.66 6.15 1.59
C VAL A 39 2.54 6.03 0.07
N LEU A 40 2.56 4.80 -0.44
CA LEU A 40 2.23 4.48 -1.83
C LEU A 40 0.89 3.72 -1.85
N ALA A 41 -0.11 4.29 -2.50
CA ALA A 41 -1.42 3.69 -2.72
C ALA A 41 -1.57 3.30 -4.19
N LEU A 42 -1.30 2.02 -4.48
CA LEU A 42 -1.23 1.48 -5.84
C LEU A 42 -2.52 0.73 -6.18
N GLN A 43 -3.18 1.10 -7.28
CA GLN A 43 -4.35 0.39 -7.81
C GLN A 43 -4.00 -0.41 -9.07
N GLU A 44 -4.77 -1.45 -9.34
CA GLU A 44 -4.59 -2.35 -10.47
C GLU A 44 -3.18 -2.95 -10.55
N VAL A 45 -2.63 -3.38 -9.41
CA VAL A 45 -1.24 -3.90 -9.36
C VAL A 45 -1.11 -5.28 -9.97
N TYR A 46 -2.10 -6.16 -9.74
CA TYR A 46 -2.16 -7.55 -10.21
C TYR A 46 -0.91 -8.37 -9.90
N LEU A 47 -0.31 -8.15 -8.72
CA LEU A 47 0.84 -8.90 -8.23
C LEU A 47 0.43 -9.87 -7.11
N GLN A 48 1.12 -11.01 -7.04
CA GLN A 48 1.08 -11.86 -5.85
C GLN A 48 1.91 -11.22 -4.73
N ARG A 49 1.47 -11.40 -3.47
CA ARG A 49 1.96 -10.67 -2.31
C ARG A 49 3.48 -10.83 -2.09
N GLU A 50 4.06 -11.97 -2.49
CA GLU A 50 5.50 -12.21 -2.34
C GLU A 50 6.38 -11.46 -3.37
N LYS A 51 5.80 -10.82 -4.39
CA LYS A 51 6.55 -10.40 -5.60
C LYS A 51 7.01 -8.96 -5.66
N LEU A 52 6.63 -8.10 -4.70
CA LEU A 52 7.06 -6.69 -4.71
C LEU A 52 7.70 -6.31 -3.37
N HIS A 53 9.01 -6.13 -3.41
CA HIS A 53 9.78 -5.62 -2.29
C HIS A 53 10.26 -4.20 -2.61
N LEU A 54 9.88 -3.24 -1.78
CA LEU A 54 10.35 -1.86 -1.85
C LEU A 54 11.18 -1.58 -0.58
N PRO A 55 12.51 -1.43 -0.69
CA PRO A 55 13.37 -1.16 0.46
C PRO A 55 12.88 0.04 1.27
N GLY A 56 12.87 -0.08 2.59
CA GLY A 56 12.38 0.98 3.48
C GLY A 56 10.86 1.05 3.66
N TYR A 57 10.08 0.25 2.91
CA TYR A 57 8.63 0.17 3.05
C TYR A 57 8.17 -1.17 3.66
N ILE A 58 6.97 -1.13 4.23
CA ILE A 58 6.16 -2.30 4.59
C ILE A 58 4.99 -2.37 3.61
N GLY A 59 4.83 -3.52 2.95
CA GLY A 59 3.81 -3.74 1.92
C GLY A 59 2.58 -4.51 2.42
N TYR A 60 1.41 -4.03 2.02
CA TYR A 60 0.11 -4.63 2.27
C TYR A 60 -0.59 -4.82 0.92
N GLY A 61 -1.12 -6.02 0.66
CA GLY A 61 -1.83 -6.34 -0.59
C GLY A 61 -3.29 -6.67 -0.31
N SER A 62 -4.19 -6.26 -1.20
CA SER A 62 -5.60 -6.63 -1.10
C SER A 62 -5.79 -8.13 -1.36
N ARG A 63 -6.61 -8.79 -0.54
CA ARG A 63 -7.12 -10.15 -0.79
C ARG A 63 -8.52 -10.07 -1.38
N SER A 64 -8.63 -9.41 -2.54
CA SER A 64 -9.91 -9.16 -3.23
C SER A 64 -10.13 -10.06 -4.45
N SER A 65 -9.24 -11.02 -4.67
CA SER A 65 -9.32 -12.02 -5.74
C SER A 65 -8.89 -13.38 -5.19
N CYS A 66 -9.32 -14.45 -5.86
CA CYS A 66 -8.92 -15.81 -5.53
C CYS A 66 -8.55 -16.59 -6.80
N GLN A 67 -7.93 -17.75 -6.61
CA GLN A 67 -7.58 -18.69 -7.70
C GLN A 67 -8.63 -19.79 -7.88
N GLN A 68 -9.71 -19.79 -7.09
CA GLN A 68 -10.76 -20.79 -7.19
C GLN A 68 -11.54 -20.61 -8.49
N SER A 69 -11.42 -21.56 -9.42
CA SER A 69 -12.00 -21.47 -10.77
C SER A 69 -13.53 -21.39 -10.78
N SER A 70 -14.20 -21.96 -9.77
CA SER A 70 -15.65 -21.89 -9.60
C SER A 70 -16.13 -20.61 -8.91
N CYS A 71 -15.21 -19.81 -8.33
CA CYS A 71 -15.57 -18.57 -7.65
C CYS A 71 -15.87 -17.47 -8.67
N ARG A 72 -17.08 -16.91 -8.59
CA ARG A 72 -17.52 -15.80 -9.44
C ARG A 72 -17.59 -14.45 -8.70
N ALA A 73 -17.25 -14.43 -7.41
CA ALA A 73 -17.32 -13.24 -6.59
C ALA A 73 -16.21 -12.25 -6.97
N ASP A 74 -16.59 -10.98 -7.13
CA ASP A 74 -15.66 -9.86 -7.35
C ASP A 74 -16.10 -8.64 -6.53
N PRO A 75 -15.44 -8.33 -5.39
CA PRO A 75 -14.25 -9.00 -4.86
C PRO A 75 -14.57 -10.36 -4.24
N CYS A 76 -13.61 -11.30 -4.29
CA CYS A 76 -13.67 -12.52 -3.49
C CYS A 76 -13.13 -12.24 -2.09
N LEU A 77 -13.97 -12.47 -1.06
CA LEU A 77 -13.64 -12.26 0.36
C LEU A 77 -13.59 -13.57 1.16
N GLU A 78 -13.71 -14.71 0.48
CA GLU A 78 -13.69 -16.03 1.11
C GLU A 78 -12.26 -16.42 1.53
N ASP A 79 -12.06 -16.60 2.83
CA ASP A 79 -10.74 -16.89 3.41
C ASP A 79 -10.24 -18.30 3.10
N SER A 80 -11.16 -19.25 2.87
CA SER A 80 -10.81 -20.62 2.48
C SER A 80 -10.30 -20.74 1.04
N HIS A 81 -10.51 -19.73 0.19
CA HIS A 81 -10.02 -19.75 -1.18
C HIS A 81 -8.52 -19.36 -1.26
N PRO A 82 -7.74 -20.02 -2.14
CA PRO A 82 -6.36 -19.60 -2.40
C PRO A 82 -6.34 -18.16 -2.95
N PRO A 83 -5.52 -17.25 -2.39
CA PRO A 83 -5.52 -15.84 -2.77
C PRO A 83 -5.02 -15.66 -4.20
N GLY A 84 -5.74 -14.83 -4.97
CA GLY A 84 -5.36 -14.42 -6.30
C GLY A 84 -4.44 -13.18 -6.29
N PRO A 85 -4.10 -12.64 -7.47
CA PRO A 85 -3.32 -11.41 -7.58
C PRO A 85 -4.04 -10.23 -6.90
N SER A 86 -3.33 -9.50 -6.04
CA SER A 86 -3.88 -8.32 -5.39
C SER A 86 -4.23 -7.27 -6.42
N ARG A 87 -5.42 -6.67 -6.28
CA ARG A 87 -5.85 -5.54 -7.13
C ARG A 87 -5.31 -4.21 -6.62
N ALA A 88 -5.12 -4.08 -5.31
CA ALA A 88 -4.51 -2.91 -4.70
C ALA A 88 -3.36 -3.32 -3.79
N ALA A 89 -2.37 -2.43 -3.66
CA ALA A 89 -1.31 -2.55 -2.68
C ALA A 89 -1.03 -1.21 -2.01
N ILE A 90 -0.82 -1.23 -0.70
CA ILE A 90 -0.38 -0.08 0.09
C ILE A 90 1.04 -0.36 0.57
N PHE A 91 1.94 0.60 0.38
CA PHE A 91 3.27 0.58 0.96
C PHE A 91 3.42 1.75 1.91
N VAL A 92 3.88 1.50 3.14
CA VAL A 92 4.09 2.54 4.15
C VAL A 92 5.56 2.56 4.53
N ARG A 93 6.19 3.75 4.54
CA ARG A 93 7.58 3.93 4.99
C ARG A 93 7.70 3.40 6.42
N ARG A 94 8.72 2.58 6.71
CA ARG A 94 8.87 1.89 8.00
C ARG A 94 8.85 2.83 9.20
N THR A 95 9.46 4.01 9.04
CA THR A 95 9.48 5.06 10.05
C THR A 95 8.08 5.58 10.39
N LEU A 96 7.21 5.73 9.38
CA LEU A 96 5.83 6.15 9.59
C LEU A 96 4.97 5.04 10.19
N ALA A 97 5.18 3.78 9.77
CA ALA A 97 4.42 2.63 10.29
C ALA A 97 4.65 2.38 11.80
N GLN A 98 5.73 2.91 12.36
CA GLN A 98 6.07 2.82 13.78
C GLN A 98 5.72 4.07 14.57
N ALA A 99 5.16 5.11 13.92
CA ALA A 99 4.80 6.35 14.59
C ALA A 99 3.64 6.12 15.58
N GLU A 100 3.70 6.79 16.73
CA GLU A 100 2.60 6.77 17.70
C GLU A 100 1.36 7.43 17.11
N ILE A 101 0.23 6.73 17.21
CA ILE A 101 -1.07 7.26 16.81
C ILE A 101 -1.64 8.02 18.00
N LEU A 102 -1.64 9.35 17.92
CA LEU A 102 -2.41 10.18 18.84
C LEU A 102 -3.87 10.13 18.41
N LEU A 103 -4.65 9.29 19.08
CA LEU A 103 -6.10 9.28 18.95
C LEU A 103 -6.65 10.51 19.67
N TYR A 104 -7.10 11.52 18.92
CA TYR A 104 -7.91 12.58 19.49
C TYR A 104 -9.26 11.97 19.85
N THR A 105 -9.53 11.85 21.15
CA THR A 105 -10.87 11.58 21.64
C THR A 105 -11.55 12.95 21.71
N ASP A 106 -12.50 13.17 20.80
CA ASP A 106 -13.38 14.34 20.90
C ASP A 106 -14.15 14.21 22.22
N GLY A 107 -13.93 15.16 23.13
CA GLY A 107 -14.67 15.32 24.38
C GLY A 107 -15.83 16.27 24.22
#